data_AF-A0A0P0EFK5-F1
#
_entry.id   AF-A0A0P0EFK5-F1
#
_cell.length_a   1.000
_cell.length_b   1.000
_cell.length_c   1.000
_cell.angle_alpha   90.00
_cell.angle_beta   90.00
_cell.angle_gamma   90.00
#
_symmetry.space_group_name_H-M   'P 1'
#
loop_
_entity.id
_entity.type
_entity.pdbx_description
1 polymer ?
#
loop_
_entity_poly.entity_id
_entity_poly.type
_entity_poly.pdbx_seq_one_letter_code
_entity_poly.pdbx_strand_id
1 'polypeptide(L)'
;MSDQRDEEAFAPSTNLVPLPGEERTEVVSLLTDTAADAEAIPEPAPQLRRAVAAFETLTILAILGIFLIQMVQVGGRAISVHVPPWSYELTRLLLVWMVCVGAFVSYYQGTSLSVPGRWRPRTVSYEAAALLTSGALLWAALRFLGVQGWAVAASSLLGLPAAVGYLSVVVFAGGVAVVAVVRIAGIILRKVRR
;
A
#
# COMPACT_ATOMS: atom_id res chain seq x y z
N MET A 1 -38.46 -73.94 15.80
CA MET A 1 -37.32 -73.53 14.94
C MET A 1 -37.32 -72.02 14.99
N SER A 2 -36.66 -71.46 16.01
CA SER A 2 -35.26 -70.98 15.98
C SER A 2 -35.21 -69.59 15.32
N ASP A 3 -34.60 -68.55 15.86
CA ASP A 3 -33.81 -68.32 17.06
C ASP A 3 -33.65 -66.79 17.18
N GLN A 4 -33.17 -66.32 18.35
CA GLN A 4 -32.30 -65.15 18.59
C GLN A 4 -32.48 -63.88 17.73
N ARG A 5 -32.88 -62.73 18.32
CA ARG A 5 -32.02 -61.73 19.00
C ARG A 5 -30.76 -61.38 18.21
N ASP A 6 -30.57 -60.08 17.96
CA ASP A 6 -29.32 -59.31 18.09
C ASP A 6 -29.64 -57.89 17.57
N GLU A 7 -29.84 -56.89 18.44
CA GLU A 7 -28.78 -55.95 18.85
C GLU A 7 -28.02 -55.32 17.66
N GLU A 8 -28.72 -54.51 16.85
CA GLU A 8 -28.02 -53.55 15.99
C GLU A 8 -27.67 -52.29 16.78
N ALA A 9 -26.38 -52.28 17.13
CA ALA A 9 -25.65 -51.26 17.83
C ALA A 9 -25.82 -49.87 17.20
N PHE A 10 -26.06 -48.90 18.09
CA PHE A 10 -25.89 -47.48 17.87
C PHE A 10 -24.44 -47.20 17.42
N ALA A 11 -24.23 -47.05 16.11
CA ALA A 11 -22.96 -46.61 15.57
C ALA A 11 -22.77 -45.12 15.94
N PRO A 12 -21.74 -44.74 16.71
CA PRO A 12 -21.40 -43.34 16.87
C PRO A 12 -20.89 -42.83 15.52
N SER A 13 -21.56 -41.83 14.96
CA SER A 13 -21.05 -41.06 13.83
C SER A 13 -19.71 -40.46 14.26
N THR A 14 -18.62 -41.07 13.82
CA THR A 14 -17.27 -40.54 13.94
C THR A 14 -17.24 -39.24 13.13
N ASN A 15 -17.53 -38.13 13.80
CA ASN A 15 -17.06 -36.82 13.39
C ASN A 15 -15.53 -36.91 13.46
N LEU A 16 -14.92 -37.29 12.34
CA LEU A 16 -13.49 -37.14 12.12
C LEU A 16 -13.22 -35.64 12.17
N VAL A 17 -12.85 -35.17 13.35
CA VAL A 17 -12.16 -33.89 13.52
C VAL A 17 -10.88 -34.01 12.67
N PRO A 18 -10.69 -33.18 11.63
CA PRO A 18 -9.47 -33.23 10.84
C PRO A 18 -8.28 -32.94 11.76
N LEU A 19 -7.24 -33.76 11.68
CA LEU A 19 -6.02 -33.58 12.44
C LEU A 19 -5.36 -32.24 12.05
N PRO A 20 -4.76 -31.49 12.99
CA PRO A 20 -4.23 -30.13 12.80
C PRO A 20 -2.90 -30.09 12.01
N GLY A 21 -2.80 -30.88 10.94
CA GLY A 21 -1.62 -30.99 10.07
C GLY A 21 -1.94 -31.05 8.58
N GLU A 22 -3.12 -31.51 8.17
CA GLU A 22 -3.46 -31.64 6.73
C GLU A 22 -3.77 -30.28 6.07
N GLU A 23 -4.51 -29.38 6.73
CA GLU A 23 -4.78 -28.03 6.20
C GLU A 23 -3.50 -27.20 5.99
N ARG A 24 -2.47 -27.39 6.82
CA ARG A 24 -1.22 -26.63 6.67
C ARG A 24 -0.50 -26.96 5.38
N THR A 25 -0.60 -28.19 4.89
CA THR A 25 0.15 -28.62 3.71
C THR A 25 -0.53 -28.14 2.43
N GLU A 26 -1.86 -28.13 2.41
CA GLU A 26 -2.65 -27.59 1.28
C GLU A 26 -2.54 -26.07 1.19
N VAL A 27 -2.60 -25.35 2.32
CA VAL A 27 -2.45 -23.88 2.33
C VAL A 27 -1.03 -23.47 1.94
N VAL A 28 0.00 -24.22 2.38
CA VAL A 28 1.39 -23.97 1.99
C VAL A 28 1.60 -24.34 0.52
N SER A 29 1.02 -25.41 0.00
CA SER A 29 1.08 -25.77 -1.43
C SER A 29 0.41 -24.71 -2.32
N LEU A 30 -0.78 -24.22 -1.96
CA LEU A 30 -1.45 -23.11 -2.66
C LEU A 30 -0.63 -21.82 -2.62
N LEU A 31 0.05 -21.52 -1.52
CA LEU A 31 0.95 -20.37 -1.42
C LEU A 31 2.24 -20.55 -2.23
N THR A 32 2.69 -21.78 -2.46
CA THR A 32 3.95 -22.09 -3.16
C THR A 32 3.76 -22.20 -4.68
N ASP A 33 2.65 -22.77 -5.15
CA ASP A 33 2.34 -22.86 -6.59
C ASP A 33 1.96 -21.50 -7.20
N THR A 34 1.42 -20.57 -6.40
CA THR A 34 1.10 -19.21 -6.89
C THR A 34 2.38 -18.37 -7.14
N ALA A 35 3.54 -18.81 -6.66
CA ALA A 35 4.82 -18.13 -6.90
C ALA A 35 5.47 -18.51 -8.24
N ALA A 36 5.08 -19.65 -8.84
CA ALA A 36 5.72 -20.20 -10.03
C ALA A 36 5.34 -19.50 -11.35
N ASP A 37 4.17 -18.85 -11.41
CA ASP A 37 3.66 -18.16 -12.60
C ASP A 37 3.74 -16.62 -12.51
N ALA A 38 4.60 -16.09 -11.64
CA ALA A 38 4.92 -14.66 -11.63
C ALA A 38 5.77 -14.31 -12.87
N GLU A 39 5.13 -14.29 -14.05
CA GLU A 39 5.72 -13.90 -15.33
C GLU A 39 6.49 -12.59 -15.15
N ALA A 40 7.83 -12.69 -15.06
CA ALA A 40 8.70 -11.64 -14.57
C ALA A 40 8.51 -10.38 -15.41
N ILE A 41 7.79 -9.39 -14.87
CA ILE A 41 7.63 -8.10 -15.52
C ILE A 41 8.99 -7.40 -15.52
N PRO A 42 9.44 -6.84 -16.65
CA PRO A 42 10.74 -6.18 -16.73
C PRO A 42 10.84 -5.20 -15.57
N GLU A 43 11.90 -5.37 -14.78
CA GLU A 43 12.17 -4.48 -13.67
C GLU A 43 12.22 -3.05 -14.22
N PRO A 44 11.48 -2.11 -13.61
CA PRO A 44 11.54 -0.72 -14.03
C PRO A 44 12.98 -0.19 -14.00
N ALA A 45 13.26 0.78 -14.87
CA ALA A 45 14.60 1.30 -15.14
C ALA A 45 15.42 1.55 -13.85
N PRO A 46 16.76 1.34 -13.88
CA PRO A 46 17.61 1.45 -12.69
C PRO A 46 17.54 2.82 -11.99
N GLN A 47 17.16 3.87 -12.73
CA GLN A 47 16.92 5.21 -12.18
C GLN A 47 15.71 5.25 -11.23
N LEU A 48 14.63 4.54 -11.57
CA LEU A 48 13.42 4.50 -10.74
C LEU A 48 13.67 3.73 -9.45
N ARG A 49 14.52 2.70 -9.49
CA ARG A 49 14.95 1.96 -8.29
C ARG A 49 15.70 2.85 -7.30
N ARG A 50 16.61 3.72 -7.79
CA ARG A 50 17.32 4.69 -6.94
C ARG A 50 16.37 5.70 -6.31
N ALA A 51 15.42 6.22 -7.10
CA ALA A 51 14.40 7.14 -6.60
C ALA A 51 13.53 6.49 -5.52
N VAL A 52 13.10 5.24 -5.74
CA VAL A 52 12.31 4.48 -4.75
C VAL A 52 13.10 4.24 -3.46
N ALA A 53 14.39 3.91 -3.53
CA ALA A 53 15.22 3.77 -2.34
C ALA A 53 15.36 5.08 -1.54
N ALA A 54 15.45 6.23 -2.24
CA ALA A 54 15.43 7.54 -1.59
C ALA A 54 14.08 7.80 -0.90
N PHE A 55 12.98 7.45 -1.54
CA PHE A 55 11.63 7.56 -0.98
C PHE A 55 11.39 6.64 0.22
N GLU A 56 11.93 5.43 0.20
CA GLU A 56 11.91 4.51 1.33
C GLU A 56 12.67 5.11 2.53
N THR A 57 13.88 5.62 2.28
CA THR A 57 14.67 6.34 3.29
C THR A 57 13.89 7.54 3.85
N LEU A 58 13.26 8.33 2.97
CA LEU A 58 12.43 9.47 3.38
C LEU A 58 11.27 9.05 4.27
N THR A 59 10.64 7.90 3.99
CA THR A 59 9.54 7.35 4.79
C THR A 59 10.02 6.98 6.19
N ILE A 60 11.19 6.34 6.30
CA ILE A 60 11.80 6.00 7.59
C ILE A 60 12.14 7.27 8.38
N LEU A 61 12.73 8.28 7.72
CA LEU A 61 13.03 9.56 8.34
C LEU A 61 11.77 10.30 8.79
N ALA A 62 10.68 10.23 8.02
CA ALA A 62 9.40 10.82 8.39
C ALA A 62 8.80 10.14 9.63
N ILE A 63 8.85 8.80 9.72
CA ILE A 63 8.41 8.04 10.91
C ILE A 63 9.22 8.47 12.13
N LEU A 64 10.56 8.53 12.00
CA LEU A 64 11.43 8.95 13.08
C LEU A 64 11.14 10.40 13.51
N GLY A 65 10.96 11.31 12.55
CA GLY A 65 10.61 12.70 12.81
C GLY A 65 9.28 12.83 13.54
N ILE A 66 8.24 12.13 13.08
CA ILE A 66 6.93 12.07 13.76
C ILE A 66 7.12 11.58 15.19
N PHE A 67 7.82 10.46 15.39
CA PHE A 67 8.05 9.90 16.72
C PHE A 67 8.73 10.90 17.66
N LEU A 68 9.80 11.56 17.21
CA LEU A 68 10.52 12.57 18.00
C LEU A 68 9.63 13.77 18.34
N ILE A 69 8.84 14.27 17.38
CA ILE A 69 7.89 15.35 17.63
C ILE A 69 6.86 14.92 18.67
N GLN A 70 6.31 13.72 18.56
CA GLN A 70 5.35 13.19 19.54
C GLN A 70 5.97 13.07 20.93
N MET A 71 7.23 12.66 21.05
CA MET A 71 7.95 12.65 22.34
C MET A 71 8.06 14.04 22.96
N VAL A 72 8.35 15.07 22.15
CA VAL A 72 8.38 16.47 22.63
C VAL A 72 6.98 16.94 23.05
N GLN A 73 5.93 16.60 22.29
CA GLN A 73 4.56 16.99 22.62
C GLN A 73 4.07 16.32 23.91
N VAL A 74 4.30 15.01 24.05
CA VAL A 74 3.90 14.24 25.23
C VAL A 74 4.73 14.66 26.44
N GLY A 75 6.06 14.73 26.29
CA GLY A 75 6.99 15.15 27.33
C GLY A 75 6.71 16.57 27.81
N GLY A 76 6.56 17.53 26.88
CA GLY A 76 6.24 18.92 27.19
C GLY A 76 4.94 19.06 27.99
N ARG A 77 3.88 18.34 27.61
CA ARG A 77 2.63 18.31 28.38
C ARG A 77 2.81 17.70 29.76
N ALA A 78 3.61 16.66 29.90
CA ALA A 78 3.85 16.01 31.19
C ALA A 78 4.53 16.94 32.21
N ILE A 79 5.39 17.86 31.75
CA ILE A 79 6.06 18.86 32.59
C ILE A 79 5.36 20.23 32.58
N SER A 80 4.12 20.32 32.09
CA SER A 80 3.34 21.58 31.98
C SER A 80 4.00 22.68 31.15
N VAL A 81 4.89 22.32 30.22
CA VAL A 81 5.51 23.25 29.26
C VAL A 81 4.57 23.44 28.07
N HIS A 82 4.42 24.68 27.62
CA HIS A 82 3.61 25.01 26.45
C HIS A 82 4.21 24.38 25.20
N VAL A 83 3.47 23.45 24.58
CA VAL A 83 3.91 22.76 23.37
C VAL A 83 3.70 23.66 22.15
N PRO A 84 4.73 23.88 21.31
CA PRO A 84 4.60 24.77 20.17
C PRO A 84 3.49 24.32 19.19
N PRO A 85 2.56 25.22 18.79
CA PRO A 85 1.43 24.86 17.93
C PRO A 85 1.84 24.33 16.55
N TRP A 86 2.96 24.79 16.00
CA TRP A 86 3.48 24.35 14.71
C TRP A 86 3.83 22.85 14.68
N SER A 87 4.09 22.24 15.85
CA SER A 87 4.45 20.83 15.93
C SER A 87 3.31 19.91 15.48
N TYR A 88 2.05 20.28 15.71
CA TYR A 88 0.88 19.53 15.23
C TYR A 88 0.75 19.58 13.71
N GLU A 89 0.99 20.76 13.13
CA GLU A 89 0.95 20.93 11.68
C GLU A 89 2.08 20.16 11.00
N LEU A 90 3.28 20.19 11.57
CA LEU A 90 4.43 19.45 11.05
C LEU A 90 4.18 17.94 11.09
N THR A 91 3.68 17.40 12.21
CA THR A 91 3.32 15.98 12.30
C THR A 91 2.27 15.60 11.26
N ARG A 92 1.25 16.43 11.04
CA ARG A 92 0.23 16.20 10.01
C ARG A 92 0.82 16.20 8.60
N LEU A 93 1.69 17.16 8.28
CA LEU A 93 2.35 17.23 6.98
C LEU A 93 3.26 16.02 6.75
N LEU A 94 4.08 15.65 7.74
CA LEU A 94 4.94 14.46 7.67
C LEU A 94 4.12 13.19 7.49
N LEU A 95 2.97 13.08 8.18
CA LEU A 95 2.07 11.93 8.03
C LEU A 95 1.51 11.83 6.60
N VAL A 96 1.03 12.94 6.03
CA VAL A 96 0.50 12.97 4.66
C VAL A 96 1.58 12.58 3.66
N TRP A 97 2.80 13.12 3.81
CA TRP A 97 3.94 12.76 2.97
C TRP A 97 4.32 11.29 3.11
N MET A 98 4.42 10.79 4.34
CA MET A 98 4.73 9.39 4.62
C MET A 98 3.70 8.44 4.00
N VAL A 99 2.41 8.75 4.10
CA VAL A 99 1.34 7.94 3.50
C VAL A 99 1.44 7.94 1.98
N CYS A 100 1.60 9.10 1.35
CA CYS A 100 1.69 9.22 -0.11
C CYS A 100 2.94 8.50 -0.66
N VAL A 101 4.11 8.75 -0.06
CA VAL A 101 5.37 8.15 -0.47
C VAL A 101 5.37 6.65 -0.19
N GLY A 102 4.94 6.23 0.99
CA GLY A 102 4.83 4.82 1.36
C GLY A 102 3.89 4.06 0.42
N ALA A 103 2.72 4.60 0.11
CA ALA A 103 1.78 3.99 -0.83
C ALA A 103 2.38 3.84 -2.24
N PHE A 104 3.14 4.85 -2.71
CA PHE A 104 3.87 4.75 -3.97
C PHE A 104 4.95 3.65 -3.94
N VAL A 105 5.76 3.59 -2.89
CA VAL A 105 6.80 2.55 -2.73
C VAL A 105 6.17 1.16 -2.70
N SER A 106 5.09 0.95 -1.95
CA SER A 106 4.35 -0.31 -1.91
C SER A 106 3.76 -0.70 -3.27
N TYR A 107 3.25 0.28 -4.04
CA TYR A 107 2.78 0.06 -5.41
C TYR A 107 3.92 -0.39 -6.33
N TYR A 108 5.06 0.29 -6.24
CA TYR A 108 6.24 -0.01 -7.03
C TYR A 108 6.79 -1.41 -6.74
N GLN A 109 6.89 -1.80 -5.47
CA GLN A 109 7.35 -3.13 -5.06
C GLN A 109 6.34 -4.23 -5.44
N GLY A 110 5.09 -3.87 -5.70
CA GLY A 110 4.01 -4.82 -5.96
C GLY A 110 3.55 -5.56 -4.71
N THR A 111 3.84 -5.01 -3.54
CA THR A 111 3.39 -5.48 -2.21
C THR A 111 2.01 -4.91 -1.84
N SER A 112 1.32 -4.29 -2.81
CA SER A 112 -0.01 -3.70 -2.64
C SER A 112 -1.00 -4.76 -2.16
N LEU A 113 -1.91 -4.38 -1.25
CA LEU A 113 -3.03 -5.19 -0.79
C LEU A 113 -3.82 -5.70 -2.00
N SER A 114 -3.54 -6.95 -2.38
CA SER A 114 -4.36 -7.67 -3.34
C SER A 114 -5.64 -8.08 -2.62
N VAL A 115 -6.80 -7.74 -3.19
CA VAL A 115 -8.05 -8.35 -2.74
C VAL A 115 -7.99 -9.80 -3.21
N PRO A 116 -7.91 -10.79 -2.30
CA PRO A 116 -7.78 -12.19 -2.69
C PRO A 116 -8.91 -12.57 -3.63
N GLY A 117 -8.56 -13.13 -4.79
CA GLY A 117 -9.52 -13.70 -5.74
C GLY A 117 -10.09 -12.77 -6.83
N ARG A 118 -9.91 -11.44 -6.76
CA ARG A 118 -10.55 -10.54 -7.77
C ARG A 118 -9.60 -9.57 -8.46
N TRP A 119 -8.59 -9.05 -7.77
CA TRP A 119 -7.65 -8.08 -8.32
C TRP A 119 -6.23 -8.55 -8.06
N ARG A 120 -5.68 -9.31 -9.02
CA ARG A 120 -4.29 -9.74 -8.97
C ARG A 120 -3.40 -8.54 -9.33
N PRO A 121 -2.39 -8.21 -8.49
CA PRO A 121 -1.38 -7.23 -8.85
C PRO A 121 -0.78 -7.60 -10.21
N ARG A 122 -0.31 -6.61 -10.97
CA ARG A 122 0.39 -6.84 -12.25
C ARG A 122 -0.48 -7.36 -13.41
N THR A 123 -1.80 -7.41 -13.26
CA THR A 123 -2.72 -7.59 -14.40
C THR A 123 -2.96 -6.27 -15.14
N VAL A 124 -3.26 -6.33 -16.44
CA VAL A 124 -3.56 -5.11 -17.23
C VAL A 124 -4.75 -4.34 -16.63
N SER A 125 -5.78 -5.04 -16.15
CA SER A 125 -6.94 -4.41 -15.51
C SER A 125 -6.58 -3.66 -14.22
N TYR A 126 -5.70 -4.22 -13.40
CA TYR A 126 -5.19 -3.58 -12.18
C TYR A 126 -4.37 -2.33 -12.51
N GLU A 127 -3.41 -2.46 -13.44
CA GLU A 127 -2.57 -1.33 -13.85
C GLU A 127 -3.39 -0.22 -14.54
N ALA A 128 -4.42 -0.58 -15.32
CA ALA A 128 -5.32 0.39 -15.95
C ALA A 128 -6.16 1.14 -14.91
N ALA A 129 -6.70 0.45 -13.89
CA ALA A 129 -7.43 1.10 -12.82
C ALA A 129 -6.51 1.99 -11.95
N ALA A 130 -5.30 1.53 -11.66
CA ALA A 130 -4.29 2.33 -10.98
C ALA A 130 -3.91 3.58 -11.79
N LEU A 131 -3.79 3.45 -13.12
CA LEU A 131 -3.53 4.57 -14.01
C LEU A 131 -4.71 5.56 -14.06
N LEU A 132 -5.95 5.07 -14.11
CA LEU A 132 -7.14 5.93 -14.10
C LEU A 132 -7.29 6.69 -12.78
N THR A 133 -7.15 5.99 -11.66
CA THR A 133 -7.27 6.59 -10.31
C THR A 133 -6.14 7.58 -10.05
N SER A 134 -4.89 7.22 -10.35
CA SER A 134 -3.75 8.12 -10.24
C SER A 134 -3.85 9.30 -11.22
N GLY A 135 -4.32 9.08 -12.45
CA GLY A 135 -4.55 10.16 -13.42
C GLY A 135 -5.59 11.18 -12.94
N ALA A 136 -6.72 10.72 -12.39
CA ALA A 136 -7.75 11.60 -11.82
C ALA A 136 -7.22 12.40 -10.62
N LEU A 137 -6.48 11.73 -9.72
CA LEU A 137 -5.84 12.38 -8.57
C LEU A 137 -4.80 13.42 -8.98
N LEU A 138 -3.95 13.08 -9.96
CA LEU A 138 -2.93 13.97 -10.49
C LEU A 138 -3.57 15.20 -11.14
N TRP A 139 -4.61 15.01 -11.94
CA TRP A 139 -5.36 16.11 -12.54
C TRP A 139 -5.95 17.04 -11.48
N ALA A 140 -6.63 16.48 -10.47
CA ALA A 140 -7.22 17.26 -9.38
C ALA A 140 -6.16 18.04 -8.60
N ALA A 141 -5.03 17.40 -8.27
CA ALA A 141 -3.92 18.02 -7.56
C ALA A 141 -3.30 19.18 -8.36
N LEU A 142 -3.04 18.99 -9.65
CA LEU A 142 -2.49 20.03 -10.52
C LEU A 142 -3.46 21.21 -10.69
N ARG A 143 -4.76 20.94 -10.81
CA ARG A 143 -5.79 22.00 -10.86
C ARG A 143 -5.82 22.81 -9.58
N PHE A 144 -5.77 22.15 -8.42
CA PHE A 144 -5.70 22.83 -7.14
C PHE A 144 -4.43 23.69 -7.02
N LEU A 145 -3.26 23.14 -7.41
CA LEU A 145 -1.99 23.87 -7.39
C LEU A 145 -2.04 25.14 -8.25
N GLY A 146 -2.64 25.05 -9.44
CA GLY A 146 -2.74 26.18 -10.37
C GLY A 146 -3.69 27.30 -9.93
N VAL A 147 -4.71 26.99 -9.13
CA VAL A 147 -5.74 27.98 -8.72
C VAL A 147 -5.44 28.57 -7.34
N GLN A 148 -5.03 27.75 -6.37
CA GLN A 148 -4.89 28.20 -4.96
C GLN A 148 -3.68 27.62 -4.22
N GLY A 149 -2.91 26.72 -4.84
CA GLY A 149 -1.85 26.00 -4.11
C GLY A 149 -0.78 26.90 -3.49
N TRP A 150 -0.43 28.00 -4.15
CA TRP A 150 0.68 28.86 -3.71
C TRP A 150 0.28 29.93 -2.70
N ALA A 151 -1.02 30.09 -2.43
CA ALA A 151 -1.46 30.94 -1.34
C ALA A 151 -1.08 30.30 0.00
N VAL A 152 -0.58 31.13 0.93
CA VAL A 152 -0.39 30.72 2.32
C VAL A 152 -1.75 30.32 2.88
N ALA A 153 -1.85 29.08 3.38
CA ALA A 153 -3.13 28.62 3.91
C ALA A 153 -3.46 29.42 5.17
N ALA A 154 -4.67 30.00 5.22
CA ALA A 154 -5.12 30.80 6.38
C ALA A 154 -5.10 30.00 7.70
N SER A 155 -5.13 28.67 7.62
CA SER A 155 -5.03 27.74 8.75
C SER A 155 -3.61 27.22 9.02
N SER A 156 -2.58 27.72 8.32
CA SER A 156 -1.19 27.30 8.52
C SER A 156 -0.51 28.12 9.61
N LEU A 157 -0.04 27.44 10.65
CA LEU A 157 0.78 27.98 11.74
C LEU A 157 2.25 28.07 11.33
N LEU A 158 2.69 27.23 10.39
CA LEU A 158 4.01 27.28 9.78
C LEU A 158 4.12 28.33 8.65
N GLY A 159 3.01 28.98 8.28
CA GLY A 159 2.97 29.91 7.14
C GLY A 159 3.24 29.23 5.81
N LEU A 160 3.03 27.91 5.73
CA LEU A 160 3.31 27.14 4.53
C LEU A 160 2.18 27.29 3.49
N PRO A 161 2.51 27.35 2.20
CA PRO A 161 1.52 27.27 1.14
C PRO A 161 0.77 25.94 1.20
N ALA A 162 -0.51 25.96 0.84
CA ALA A 162 -1.32 24.74 0.74
C ALA A 162 -0.70 23.70 -0.22
N ALA A 163 0.08 24.15 -1.21
CA ALA A 163 0.81 23.33 -2.16
C ALA A 163 1.72 22.30 -1.49
N VAL A 164 2.30 22.57 -0.32
CA VAL A 164 3.23 21.64 0.33
C VAL A 164 2.59 20.27 0.61
N GLY A 165 1.31 20.28 1.01
CA GLY A 165 0.54 19.04 1.18
C GLY A 165 0.21 18.39 -0.16
N TYR A 166 -0.29 19.16 -1.12
CA TYR A 166 -0.73 18.62 -2.42
C TYR A 166 0.44 18.14 -3.31
N LEU A 167 1.66 18.64 -3.10
CA LEU A 167 2.85 18.13 -3.75
C LEU A 167 3.10 16.65 -3.42
N SER A 168 2.77 16.20 -2.21
CA SER A 168 2.86 14.77 -1.86
C SER A 168 1.91 13.92 -2.71
N VAL A 169 0.70 14.43 -2.99
CA VAL A 169 -0.29 13.78 -3.85
C VAL A 169 0.21 13.74 -5.30
N VAL A 170 0.85 14.81 -5.78
CA VAL A 170 1.48 14.84 -7.11
C VAL A 170 2.59 13.79 -7.20
N VAL A 171 3.45 13.67 -6.19
CA VAL A 171 4.51 12.65 -6.15
C VAL A 171 3.93 11.24 -6.17
N PHE A 172 2.91 10.98 -5.34
CA PHE A 172 2.23 9.68 -5.32
C PHE A 172 1.55 9.35 -6.66
N ALA A 173 0.64 10.22 -7.10
CA ALA A 173 -0.16 9.98 -8.29
C ALA A 173 0.70 9.96 -9.56
N GLY A 174 1.65 10.88 -9.68
CA GLY A 174 2.61 10.90 -10.79
C GLY A 174 3.49 9.65 -10.81
N GLY A 175 4.02 9.24 -9.64
CA GLY A 175 4.82 8.03 -9.52
C GLY A 175 4.05 6.77 -9.92
N VAL A 176 2.83 6.60 -9.41
CA VAL A 176 1.96 5.46 -9.75
C VAL A 176 1.63 5.45 -11.25
N ALA A 177 1.28 6.59 -11.84
CA ALA A 177 0.97 6.69 -13.26
C ALA A 177 2.16 6.27 -14.13
N VAL A 178 3.37 6.73 -13.82
CA VAL A 178 4.59 6.35 -14.55
C VAL A 178 4.84 4.84 -14.45
N VAL A 179 4.77 4.27 -13.25
CA VAL A 179 4.97 2.83 -13.05
C VAL A 179 3.93 2.02 -13.82
N ALA A 180 2.66 2.41 -13.75
CA ALA A 180 1.57 1.73 -14.43
C ALA A 180 1.72 1.76 -15.95
N VAL A 181 2.07 2.91 -16.54
CA VAL A 181 2.33 3.04 -17.98
C VAL A 181 3.47 2.13 -18.43
N VAL A 182 4.59 2.11 -17.69
CA VAL A 182 5.75 1.26 -18.02
C VAL A 182 5.37 -0.22 -17.98
N ARG A 183 4.61 -0.64 -16.96
CA ARG A 183 4.15 -2.03 -16.82
C ARG A 183 3.19 -2.43 -17.95
N ILE A 184 2.20 -1.59 -18.26
CA ILE A 184 1.26 -1.83 -19.37
C ILE A 184 2.01 -1.95 -20.70
N ALA A 185 2.90 -1.00 -21.01
CA ALA A 185 3.71 -1.03 -22.22
C ALA A 185 4.54 -2.31 -22.32
N GLY A 186 5.18 -2.73 -21.23
CA GLY A 186 5.96 -3.97 -21.16
C GLY A 186 5.13 -5.25 -21.33
N ILE A 187 3.86 -5.25 -20.93
CA ILE A 187 2.93 -6.36 -21.17
C ILE A 187 2.53 -6.40 -22.66
N ILE A 188 2.17 -5.26 -23.23
CA ILE A 188 1.77 -5.15 -24.66
C ILE A 188 2.93 -5.58 -25.58
N LEU A 189 4.14 -5.05 -25.36
CA LEU A 189 5.34 -5.38 -26.15
C LEU A 189 5.65 -6.87 -26.18
N ARG A 190 5.42 -7.60 -25.08
CA ARG A 190 5.63 -9.05 -25.03
C ARG A 190 4.56 -9.82 -25.77
N LYS A 191 3.31 -9.36 -25.70
CA LYS A 191 2.19 -9.97 -26.45
C LYS A 191 2.35 -9.82 -27.96
N VAL A 192 3.02 -8.76 -28.43
CA VAL A 192 3.32 -8.56 -29.86
C VAL A 192 4.52 -9.37 -30.35
N ARG A 193 5.44 -9.76 -29.46
CA ARG A 193 6.65 -10.55 -29.80
C ARG A 193 6.45 -12.07 -29.80
N ARG A 194 5.35 -12.56 -29.22
CA ARG A 194 4.95 -13.98 -29.28
C ARG A 194 3.95 -14.17 -30.41
#